data_AF-A0A8T5ZK55-F1
#
_entry.id   AF-A0A8T5ZK55-F1
#
_cell.length_a   1.000
_cell.length_b   1.000
_cell.length_c   1.000
_cell.angle_alpha   90.00
_cell.angle_beta   90.00
_cell.angle_gamma   90.00
#
_symmetry.space_group_name_H-M   'P 1'
#
loop_
_entity.id
_entity.type
_entity.pdbx_description
1 polymer ?
#
loop_
_entity_poly.entity_id
_entity_poly.type
_entity_poly.pdbx_seq_one_letter_code
_entity_poly.pdbx_strand_id
1 'polypeptide(L)' 'EADMALVYGLGFPPFHGGAFRWLDTLGSAKYLDMAQQYQHLGPLYEVPEGLRNKARHNEPYYPPVEPARPVGDLKTA' A
#
# COMPACT_ATOMS: atom_id res chain seq x y z
N GLU A 1 2.27 7.59 7.57
CA GLU A 1 1.39 8.62 8.17
C GLU A 1 0.05 8.77 7.44
N ALA A 2 0.05 8.92 6.10
CA ALA A 2 -1.18 9.09 5.31
C ALA A 2 -2.27 8.05 5.60
N ASP A 3 -1.92 6.77 5.69
CA ASP A 3 -2.89 5.71 5.98
C ASP A 3 -3.57 5.88 7.35
N MET A 4 -2.81 6.27 8.38
CA MET A 4 -3.37 6.53 9.71
C MET A 4 -4.27 7.77 9.71
N ALA A 5 -3.91 8.81 8.97
CA ALA A 5 -4.77 9.97 8.80
C ALA A 5 -6.10 9.60 8.12
N LEU A 6 -6.10 8.69 7.14
CA LEU A 6 -7.32 8.21 6.50
C LEU A 6 -8.18 7.36 7.45
N VAL A 7 -7.55 6.45 8.21
CA VAL A 7 -8.25 5.60 9.18
C VAL A 7 -8.89 6.44 10.29
N TYR A 8 -8.14 7.36 10.91
CA TYR A 8 -8.65 8.14 12.04
C TYR A 8 -9.41 9.41 11.63
N GLY A 9 -9.13 9.98 10.47
CA GLY A 9 -9.74 11.23 10.01
C GLY A 9 -11.01 11.02 9.20
N LEU A 10 -11.00 10.07 8.25
CA LEU A 10 -12.14 9.81 7.35
C LEU A 10 -12.89 8.52 7.70
N GLY A 11 -12.39 7.72 8.65
CA GLY A 11 -12.97 6.43 8.98
C GLY A 11 -12.67 5.34 7.94
N PHE A 12 -11.52 5.41 7.26
CA PHE A 12 -11.13 4.37 6.32
C PHE A 12 -11.10 3.00 7.02
N PRO A 13 -11.60 1.91 6.39
CA PRO A 13 -11.73 0.61 7.03
C PRO A 13 -10.43 0.12 7.69
N PRO A 14 -10.38 -0.06 9.03
CA PRO A 14 -9.14 -0.35 9.74
C PRO A 14 -8.55 -1.72 9.41
N PHE A 15 -9.38 -2.69 9.01
CA PHE A 15 -8.93 -4.02 8.58
C PHE A 15 -8.20 -4.02 7.23
N HIS A 16 -8.24 -2.90 6.49
CA HIS A 16 -7.41 -2.69 5.31
C HIS A 16 -6.14 -1.88 5.62
N GLY A 17 -5.95 -1.42 6.87
CA GLY A 17 -4.79 -0.66 7.33
C GLY A 17 -4.66 0.77 6.78
N GLY A 18 -5.30 1.08 5.66
CA GLY A 18 -5.26 2.37 4.96
C GLY A 18 -5.22 2.18 3.44
N ALA A 19 -5.19 3.28 2.68
CA ALA A 19 -5.25 3.22 1.22
C ALA A 19 -3.98 2.58 0.61
N PHE A 20 -2.78 2.95 1.10
CA PHE A 20 -1.53 2.38 0.58
C PHE A 20 -1.34 0.94 1.04
N ARG A 21 -1.71 0.62 2.29
CA ARG A 21 -1.65 -0.77 2.77
C ARG A 21 -2.60 -1.67 1.97
N TRP A 22 -3.79 -1.18 1.65
CA TRP A 22 -4.73 -1.90 0.79
C TRP A 22 -4.20 -2.05 -0.64
N LEU A 23 -3.63 -1.00 -1.22
CA LEU A 23 -2.97 -1.06 -2.53
C LEU A 23 -1.89 -2.16 -2.54
N ASP A 24 -1.07 -2.26 -1.50
CA ASP A 24 -0.04 -3.31 -1.39
C ASP A 24 -0.65 -4.73 -1.33
N THR A 25 -1.84 -4.91 -0.75
CA THR A 25 -2.53 -6.22 -0.78
C THR A 25 -2.99 -6.62 -2.18
N LEU A 26 -3.27 -5.65 -3.05
CA LEU A 26 -3.60 -5.89 -4.46
C LEU A 26 -2.36 -6.09 -5.33
N GLY A 27 -1.26 -5.41 -4.97
CA GLY A 27 -0.06 -5.28 -5.79
C GLY A 27 -0.12 -4.04 -6.69
N SER A 28 0.99 -3.28 -6.76
CA SER A 28 1.04 -2.01 -7.48
C SER A 28 0.84 -2.16 -8.99
N ALA A 29 1.29 -3.27 -9.59
CA ALA A 29 1.03 -3.56 -11.01
C ALA A 29 -0.47 -3.74 -11.28
N LYS A 30 -1.15 -4.56 -10.47
CA LYS A 30 -2.59 -4.79 -10.60
C LYS A 30 -3.40 -3.51 -10.35
N TYR A 31 -3.00 -2.73 -9.36
CA TYR A 31 -3.65 -1.46 -9.06
C TYR A 31 -3.50 -0.45 -10.21
N LEU A 32 -2.32 -0.40 -10.84
CA LEU A 32 -2.10 0.42 -12.04
C LEU A 32 -3.07 0.04 -13.16
N ASP A 33 -3.21 -1.25 -13.47
CA ASP A 33 -4.11 -1.72 -14.53
C ASP A 33 -5.57 -1.32 -14.26
N MET A 34 -6.01 -1.44 -13.01
CA MET A 34 -7.34 -0.99 -12.59
C MET A 34 -7.52 0.52 -12.76
N ALA A 35 -6.56 1.32 -12.27
CA ALA A 35 -6.64 2.78 -12.35
C ALA A 35 -6.61 3.27 -13.81
N GLN A 36 -5.87 2.60 -14.68
CA GLN A 36 -5.76 2.98 -16.09
C GLN A 36 -7.10 2.97 -16.83
N GLN A 37 -8.01 2.06 -16.46
CA GLN A 37 -9.35 1.94 -17.05
C GLN A 37 -10.19 3.20 -16.83
N TYR A 38 -9.91 3.97 -15.77
CA TYR A 38 -10.68 5.13 -15.36
C TYR A 38 -10.03 6.48 -15.71
N GLN A 39 -8.85 6.49 -16.35
CA GLN A 39 -8.15 7.74 -16.71
C GLN A 39 -8.99 8.69 -17.57
N HIS A 40 -9.93 8.15 -18.35
CA HIS A 40 -10.83 8.94 -19.18
C HIS A 40 -11.84 9.79 -18.38
N LEU A 41 -12.00 9.55 -17.07
CA LEU A 41 -12.89 10.32 -16.18
C LEU A 41 -12.30 11.68 -15.76
N GLY A 42 -11.10 12.01 -16.23
CA GLY A 42 -10.47 13.32 -16.04
C GLY A 42 -9.28 13.30 -15.08
N PRO A 43 -8.71 14.49 -14.77
CA PRO A 43 -7.41 14.61 -14.12
C PRO A 43 -7.30 13.94 -12.75
N LEU A 44 -8.40 13.80 -12.00
CA LEU A 44 -8.42 13.12 -10.71
C LEU A 44 -8.09 11.62 -10.80
N TYR A 45 -8.28 11.01 -11.97
CA TYR A 45 -8.01 9.59 -12.21
C TYR A 45 -6.69 9.35 -12.96
N GLU A 46 -5.92 10.41 -13.23
CA GLU A 46 -4.62 10.28 -13.86
C GLU A 46 -3.64 9.62 -12.88
N VAL A 47 -2.96 8.56 -13.35
CA VAL A 47 -2.05 7.80 -12.49
C VAL A 47 -0.73 8.55 -12.33
N PRO A 48 -0.30 8.89 -11.09
CA PRO A 48 0.94 9.62 -10.85
C PRO A 48 2.17 8.80 -11.23
N GLU A 49 3.24 9.47 -11.64
CA GLU A 49 4.48 8.84 -12.10
C GLU A 49 5.09 7.90 -11.05
N GLY A 50 5.06 8.28 -9.77
CA GLY A 50 5.56 7.43 -8.69
C GLY A 50 4.88 6.06 -8.61
N LEU A 51 3.57 6.00 -8.84
CA LEU A 51 2.84 4.73 -8.88
C LEU A 51 3.21 3.93 -10.15
N ARG A 52 3.35 4.59 -11.30
CA ARG A 52 3.82 3.93 -12.54
C ARG A 52 5.21 3.32 -12.36
N ASN A 53 6.11 4.04 -11.70
CA ASN A 53 7.48 3.58 -11.44
C ASN A 53 7.49 2.35 -10.53
N LYS A 54 6.73 2.37 -9.42
CA LYS A 54 6.59 1.20 -8.53
C LYS A 54 5.96 0.00 -9.21
N ALA A 55 4.95 0.22 -10.04
CA ALA A 55 4.24 -0.82 -10.75
C ALA A 55 5.14 -1.60 -11.74
N ARG A 56 6.17 -0.96 -12.33
CA ARG A 56 7.13 -1.65 -13.23
C ARG A 56 7.83 -2.85 -12.56
N HIS A 57 8.06 -2.75 -11.25
CA HIS A 57 8.72 -3.79 -10.45
C HIS A 57 7.77 -4.44 -9.44
N ASN A 58 6.47 -4.15 -9.52
CA ASN A 58 5.45 -4.52 -8.54
C ASN A 58 5.88 -4.25 -7.09
N GLU A 59 6.51 -3.09 -6.88
CA GLU A 59 7.03 -2.70 -5.57
C GLU A 59 5.91 -2.27 -4.62
N PRO A 60 5.99 -2.64 -3.34
CA PRO A 60 5.07 -2.15 -2.31
C PRO A 60 5.43 -0.72 -1.86
N TYR A 61 4.50 -0.10 -1.14
CA TYR A 61 4.71 1.16 -0.41
C TYR A 61 5.26 0.92 0.99
N TYR A 62 4.91 -0.20 1.62
CA TYR A 62 5.44 -0.59 2.93
C TYR A 62 6.55 -1.63 2.83
N PRO A 63 7.52 -1.62 3.74
CA PRO A 63 8.48 -2.71 3.85
C PRO A 63 7.75 -4.03 4.15
N PRO A 64 8.30 -5.17 3.71
CA PRO A 64 7.79 -6.47 4.11
C PRO A 64 7.83 -6.58 5.63
N VAL A 65 6.82 -7.24 6.20
CA VAL A 65 6.76 -7.50 7.64
C VAL A 65 7.92 -8.43 7.99
N GLU A 66 8.86 -7.96 8.81
CA GLU A 66 9.89 -8.83 9.35
C GLU A 66 9.23 -9.80 10.36
N PRO A 67 9.38 -11.13 10.18
CA PRO A 67 8.82 -12.07 11.13
C PRO A 67 9.42 -11.86 12.52
N ALA A 68 8.62 -12.08 13.56
CA ALA A 68 9.10 -12.03 14.92
C ALA A 68 10.28 -12.99 15.11
N ARG A 69 11.35 -12.53 15.76
CA ARG A 69 12.49 -13.39 16.09
C ARG A 69 12.01 -14.53 16.99
N PRO A 70 12.44 -15.77 16.74
CA PRO A 70 12.06 -16.89 17.57
C PRO A 70 12.53 -16.68 19.01
N VAL A 71 11.71 -17.12 19.97
CA VAL A 71 11.93 -16.94 21.42
C VAL A 71 13.28 -17.50 21.90
N GLY A 72 13.85 -18.47 21.17
CA GLY A 72 15.14 -19.10 21.49
C GLY A 72 16.37 -18.17 21.44
N ASP A 73 16.25 -16.99 20.82
CA ASP A 73 17.37 -16.03 20.69
C ASP A 73 17.40 -14.97 21.79
N LEU A 74 16.41 -14.98 22.70
CA LEU A 74 16.43 -14.13 23.89
C LEU A 74 17.35 -14.77 24.92
N LYS A 75 18.61 -14.31 24.95
CA LYS A 75 19.55 -14.65 26.04
C LYS A 75 18.87 -14.39 27.37
N THR A 76 18.60 -15.46 28.12
CA THR A 76 18.27 -15.39 29.54
C THR A 76 19.44 -14.69 30.24
N ALA A 77 19.20 -13.46 30.70
CA ALA A 77 20.09 -12.73 31.59
C ALA A 77 20.00 -13.29 33.01
#